data_AF-A0A072VRL9-F1
#
_entry.id   AF-A0A072VRL9-F1
#
_cell.length_a   1.000
_cell.length_b   1.000
_cell.length_c   1.000
_cell.angle_alpha   90.00
_cell.angle_beta   90.00
_cell.angle_gamma   90.00
#
_symmetry.space_group_name_H-M   'P 1'
#
loop_
_entity.id
_entity.type
_entity.pdbx_description
1 polymer ?
#
loop_
_entity_poly.entity_id
_entity_poly.type
_entity_poly.pdbx_seq_one_letter_code
_entity_poly.pdbx_strand_id
1 'polypeptide(L)'
;MASCIIFIAMELFIAPLHHQPFDPNDGTIPSNHLHNFEHSSMALSFLVYATFAMILDRKSTSTKSQNEITHLLAAIAFAQQFLLIHLHSRDHMGIEGQYHYLLQVLISICFVTTLMGIGYPMSFLVSFVRSVSITFQGLWLMFMGLMLFTPGFEPKGCFTKLEGDQYVVKCSDEKALHRAVSLVNLQFSWFLIGVTVFAVSFYLIMAISYGEKVKYVSLMMKEEHYREDGLKNLHVESQCQKITTGMPEQI
;
A
#
# COMPACT_ATOMS: atom_id res chain seq x y z
N MET A 1 -11.50 -2.82 6.15
CA MET A 1 -12.51 -3.63 6.87
C MET A 1 -13.73 -3.94 6.00
N ALA A 2 -14.57 -2.96 5.64
CA ALA A 2 -15.80 -3.23 4.87
C ALA A 2 -15.54 -3.98 3.55
N SER A 3 -14.53 -3.55 2.77
CA SER A 3 -14.14 -4.24 1.53
C SER A 3 -13.75 -5.70 1.76
N CYS A 4 -12.98 -6.02 2.81
CA CYS A 4 -12.62 -7.42 3.12
C CYS A 4 -13.85 -8.26 3.50
N ILE A 5 -14.77 -7.70 4.31
CA ILE A 5 -16.00 -8.40 4.71
C ILE A 5 -16.87 -8.69 3.49
N ILE A 6 -17.06 -7.69 2.63
CA ILE A 6 -17.82 -7.84 1.39
C ILE A 6 -17.16 -8.88 0.48
N PHE A 7 -15.83 -8.82 0.32
CA PHE A 7 -15.10 -9.78 -0.51
C PHE A 7 -15.24 -11.22 0.01
N ILE A 8 -15.07 -11.45 1.32
CA ILE A 8 -15.28 -12.78 1.93
C ILE A 8 -16.73 -13.25 1.73
N ALA A 9 -17.72 -12.35 1.87
CA ALA A 9 -19.11 -12.68 1.64
C ALA A 9 -19.37 -13.05 0.18
N MET A 10 -18.78 -12.30 -0.76
CA MET A 10 -18.88 -12.58 -2.19
C MET A 10 -18.28 -13.93 -2.55
N GLU A 11 -17.06 -14.22 -2.08
CA GLU A 11 -16.35 -15.46 -2.40
C GLU A 11 -17.01 -16.71 -1.79
N LEU A 12 -17.49 -16.66 -0.54
CA LEU A 12 -17.97 -17.87 0.14
C LEU A 12 -19.48 -18.10 0.02
N PHE A 13 -20.28 -17.03 -0.14
CA PHE A 13 -21.74 -17.13 0.04
C PHE A 13 -22.56 -16.57 -1.12
N ILE A 14 -22.05 -15.59 -1.89
CA ILE A 14 -22.89 -14.89 -2.88
C ILE A 14 -22.55 -15.29 -4.33
N ALA A 15 -21.27 -15.27 -4.70
CA ALA A 15 -20.85 -15.52 -6.08
C ALA A 15 -20.85 -17.01 -6.50
N PRO A 16 -20.52 -17.99 -5.63
CA PRO A 16 -20.55 -19.39 -6.03
C PRO A 16 -21.95 -19.87 -6.43
N LEU A 17 -22.03 -20.72 -7.45
CA LEU A 17 -23.28 -21.34 -7.93
C LEU A 17 -24.05 -22.06 -6.82
N HIS A 18 -23.33 -22.64 -5.86
CA HIS A 18 -23.88 -23.14 -4.61
C HIS A 18 -23.51 -22.16 -3.50
N HIS A 19 -24.47 -21.35 -3.05
CA HIS A 19 -24.27 -20.31 -2.02
C HIS A 19 -23.80 -20.81 -0.64
N GLN A 20 -23.61 -22.12 -0.48
CA GLN A 20 -23.17 -22.74 0.76
C GLN A 20 -21.73 -23.23 0.63
N PRO A 21 -20.81 -22.83 1.53
CA PRO A 21 -19.39 -23.14 1.41
C PRO A 21 -19.00 -24.59 1.77
N PHE A 22 -19.91 -25.35 2.37
CA PHE A 22 -19.69 -26.74 2.80
C PHE A 22 -20.72 -27.68 2.18
N ASP A 23 -20.31 -28.92 1.90
CA ASP A 23 -21.20 -29.97 1.41
C ASP A 23 -22.30 -30.24 2.46
N PRO A 24 -23.59 -30.22 2.09
CA PRO A 24 -24.69 -30.46 3.02
C PRO A 24 -24.73 -31.88 3.61
N ASN A 25 -24.11 -32.86 2.96
CA ASN A 25 -24.21 -34.27 3.34
C ASN A 25 -23.12 -34.70 4.34
N ASP A 26 -21.90 -34.21 4.17
CA ASP A 26 -20.74 -34.61 5.00
C ASP A 26 -19.99 -33.44 5.65
N GLY A 27 -20.35 -32.19 5.32
CA GLY A 27 -19.72 -30.99 5.88
C GLY A 27 -18.30 -30.70 5.37
N THR A 28 -17.83 -31.43 4.35
CA THR A 28 -16.52 -31.19 3.75
C THR A 28 -16.52 -29.92 2.89
N ILE A 29 -15.34 -29.43 2.53
CA ILE A 29 -15.20 -28.32 1.57
C ILE A 29 -15.19 -28.94 0.16
N PRO A 30 -16.19 -28.64 -0.69
CA PRO A 30 -16.21 -29.10 -2.07
C PRO A 30 -14.97 -28.63 -2.84
N SER A 31 -14.45 -29.44 -3.77
CA SER A 31 -13.23 -29.11 -4.52
C SER A 31 -13.36 -27.81 -5.33
N ASN A 32 -14.55 -27.53 -5.86
CA ASN A 32 -14.86 -26.29 -6.58
C ASN A 32 -14.96 -25.04 -5.67
N HIS A 33 -14.94 -25.21 -4.34
CA HIS A 33 -14.94 -24.12 -3.36
C HIS A 33 -13.55 -23.84 -2.77
N LEU A 34 -12.55 -24.70 -3.00
CA LEU A 34 -11.23 -24.57 -2.38
C LEU A 34 -10.56 -23.23 -2.71
N HIS A 35 -10.62 -22.80 -3.99
CA HIS A 35 -10.06 -21.50 -4.40
C HIS A 35 -10.77 -20.31 -3.72
N ASN A 36 -12.08 -20.39 -3.51
CA ASN A 36 -12.83 -19.34 -2.81
C ASN A 36 -12.39 -19.22 -1.34
N PHE A 37 -12.03 -20.35 -0.70
CA PHE A 37 -11.46 -20.37 0.65
C PHE A 37 -10.05 -19.79 0.70
N GLU A 38 -9.21 -20.08 -0.29
CA GLU A 38 -7.87 -19.46 -0.42
C GLU A 38 -7.99 -17.94 -0.57
N HIS A 39 -8.86 -17.48 -1.46
CA HIS A 39 -9.15 -16.05 -1.65
C HIS A 39 -9.68 -15.39 -0.37
N SER A 40 -10.63 -16.03 0.29
CA SER A 40 -11.22 -15.54 1.54
C SER A 40 -10.19 -15.50 2.67
N SER A 41 -9.27 -16.47 2.73
CA SER A 41 -8.18 -16.51 3.70
C SER A 41 -7.21 -15.33 3.50
N MET A 42 -6.90 -14.96 2.25
CA MET A 42 -6.13 -13.75 1.96
C MET A 42 -6.84 -12.51 2.50
N ALA A 43 -8.13 -12.32 2.19
CA ALA A 43 -8.89 -11.16 2.65
C ALA A 43 -9.08 -11.15 4.19
N LEU A 44 -9.19 -12.31 4.82
CA LEU A 44 -9.28 -12.46 6.27
C LEU A 44 -8.00 -11.96 6.95
N SER A 45 -6.82 -12.25 6.41
CA SER A 45 -5.55 -11.77 6.96
C SER A 45 -5.49 -10.23 7.00
N PHE A 46 -5.96 -9.56 5.94
CA PHE A 46 -6.07 -8.09 5.90
C PHE A 46 -7.19 -7.55 6.79
N LEU A 47 -8.28 -8.30 6.98
CA LEU A 47 -9.35 -7.94 7.92
C LEU A 47 -8.84 -7.98 9.37
N VAL A 48 -8.07 -9.02 9.72
CA VAL A 48 -7.41 -9.15 11.03
C VAL A 48 -6.46 -7.98 11.24
N TYR A 49 -5.56 -7.70 10.27
CA TYR A 49 -4.68 -6.53 10.31
C TYR A 49 -5.47 -5.22 10.56
N ALA A 50 -6.49 -4.95 9.74
CA ALA A 50 -7.25 -3.70 9.85
C ALA A 50 -8.00 -3.57 11.18
N THR A 51 -8.53 -4.67 11.70
CA THR A 51 -9.24 -4.70 12.98
C THR A 51 -8.30 -4.39 14.14
N PHE A 52 -7.14 -5.06 14.18
CA PHE A 52 -6.15 -4.82 15.23
C PHE A 52 -5.49 -3.46 15.11
N ALA A 53 -5.22 -2.96 13.90
CA ALA A 53 -4.75 -1.59 13.69
C ALA A 53 -5.73 -0.58 14.31
N MET A 54 -7.04 -0.71 14.04
CA MET A 54 -8.06 0.16 14.65
C MET A 54 -8.15 0.02 16.18
N ILE A 55 -7.96 -1.17 16.73
CA ILE A 55 -7.94 -1.37 18.18
C ILE A 55 -6.71 -0.69 18.79
N LEU A 56 -5.53 -0.88 18.19
CA LEU A 56 -4.29 -0.27 18.64
C LEU A 56 -4.36 1.26 18.56
N ASP A 57 -4.93 1.82 17.50
CA ASP A 57 -5.16 3.26 17.35
C ASP A 57 -6.04 3.84 18.47
N ARG A 58 -7.01 3.08 18.97
CA ARG A 58 -7.95 3.52 20.01
C ARG A 58 -7.47 3.27 21.44
N LYS A 59 -6.62 2.26 21.64
CA LYS A 59 -6.30 1.72 22.97
C LYS A 59 -4.83 1.87 23.35
N SER A 60 -3.92 2.05 22.39
CA SER A 60 -2.51 2.14 22.69
C SER A 60 -2.17 3.48 23.35
N THR A 61 -1.40 3.40 24.43
CA THR A 61 -0.79 4.57 25.08
C THR A 61 0.59 4.91 24.51
N SER A 62 1.17 4.00 23.73
CA SER A 62 2.50 4.14 23.12
C SER A 62 2.43 4.07 21.60
N THR A 63 2.74 5.19 20.95
CA THR A 63 2.77 5.32 19.48
C THR A 63 3.83 4.43 18.83
N LYS A 64 4.94 4.17 19.54
CA LYS A 64 6.01 3.28 19.06
C LYS A 64 5.55 1.83 18.97
N SER A 65 5.02 1.28 20.06
CA SER A 65 4.53 -0.11 20.10
C SER A 65 3.38 -0.34 19.12
N GLN A 66 2.46 0.61 19.03
CA GLN A 66 1.39 0.62 18.03
C GLN A 66 1.94 0.51 16.61
N ASN A 67 2.91 1.36 16.23
CA ASN A 67 3.48 1.34 14.89
C ASN A 67 4.18 0.01 14.60
N GLU A 68 5.04 -0.48 15.49
CA GLU A 68 5.79 -1.72 15.29
C GLU A 68 4.85 -2.93 15.10
N ILE A 69 3.86 -3.09 15.97
CA ILE A 69 2.90 -4.20 15.90
C ILE A 69 2.01 -4.08 14.65
N THR A 70 1.58 -2.87 14.29
CA THR A 70 0.76 -2.64 13.10
C THR A 70 1.52 -3.01 11.81
N HIS A 71 2.80 -2.64 11.72
CA HIS A 71 3.65 -3.02 10.59
C HIS A 71 3.91 -4.53 10.56
N LEU A 72 4.11 -5.17 11.72
CA LEU A 72 4.25 -6.63 11.79
C LEU A 72 3.00 -7.35 11.28
N LEU A 73 1.81 -6.94 11.72
CA LEU A 73 0.54 -7.51 11.25
C LEU A 73 0.33 -7.30 9.75
N ALA A 74 0.65 -6.11 9.23
CA ALA A 74 0.61 -5.84 7.79
C ALA A 74 1.58 -6.73 7.01
N ALA A 75 2.81 -6.91 7.51
CA ALA A 75 3.81 -7.77 6.88
C ALA A 75 3.36 -9.24 6.86
N ILE A 76 2.74 -9.74 7.94
CA ILE A 76 2.15 -11.09 7.97
C ILE A 76 1.02 -11.22 6.94
N ALA A 77 0.15 -10.21 6.81
CA ALA A 77 -0.91 -10.22 5.80
C ALA A 77 -0.34 -10.26 4.37
N PHE A 78 0.69 -9.45 4.07
CA PHE A 78 1.37 -9.51 2.76
C PHE A 78 2.09 -10.84 2.52
N ALA A 79 2.71 -11.44 3.55
CA ALA A 79 3.35 -12.74 3.44
C ALA A 79 2.33 -13.86 3.16
N GLN A 80 1.18 -13.84 3.84
CA GLN A 80 0.08 -14.76 3.60
C GLN A 80 -0.49 -14.58 2.19
N GLN A 81 -0.70 -13.35 1.75
CA GLN A 81 -1.15 -13.03 0.39
C GLN A 81 -0.16 -13.54 -0.66
N PHE A 82 1.15 -13.31 -0.46
CA PHE A 82 2.19 -13.81 -1.34
C PHE A 82 2.16 -15.34 -1.41
N LEU A 83 2.11 -16.02 -0.27
CA LEU A 83 2.14 -17.48 -0.20
C LEU A 83 0.93 -18.10 -0.89
N LEU A 84 -0.27 -17.61 -0.61
CA LEU A 84 -1.49 -18.12 -1.23
C LEU A 84 -1.50 -17.86 -2.74
N ILE A 85 -1.12 -16.66 -3.21
CA ILE A 85 -1.02 -16.39 -4.66
C ILE A 85 0.08 -17.22 -5.30
N HIS A 86 1.21 -17.46 -4.62
CA HIS A 86 2.29 -18.26 -5.17
C HIS A 86 1.89 -19.72 -5.37
N LEU A 87 1.21 -20.30 -4.37
CA LEU A 87 0.73 -21.67 -4.45
C LEU A 87 -0.40 -21.79 -5.49
N HIS A 88 -1.38 -20.89 -5.43
CA HIS A 88 -2.49 -20.81 -6.39
C HIS A 88 -2.03 -20.59 -7.84
N SER A 89 -1.04 -19.71 -8.05
CA SER A 89 -0.51 -19.42 -9.39
C SER A 89 0.27 -20.57 -10.00
N ARG A 90 0.67 -21.60 -9.24
CA ARG A 90 1.24 -22.82 -9.82
C ARG A 90 0.18 -23.65 -10.56
N ASP A 91 -1.09 -23.45 -10.23
CA ASP A 91 -2.20 -24.10 -10.91
C ASP A 91 -2.56 -23.41 -12.23
N HIS A 92 -2.18 -22.13 -12.38
CA HIS A 92 -2.40 -21.32 -13.59
C HIS A 92 -1.14 -21.21 -14.45
N MET A 93 -1.01 -22.11 -15.43
CA MET A 93 0.05 -22.03 -16.45
C MET A 93 -0.36 -21.11 -17.61
N GLY A 94 0.51 -20.18 -18.03
CA GLY A 94 0.30 -19.34 -19.22
C GLY A 94 0.11 -17.85 -18.89
N ILE A 95 -0.94 -17.23 -19.44
CA ILE A 95 -1.14 -15.77 -19.34
C ILE A 95 -1.52 -15.32 -17.92
N GLU A 96 -2.40 -16.06 -17.26
CA GLU A 96 -2.85 -15.80 -15.90
C GLU A 96 -1.70 -15.93 -14.90
N GLY A 97 -0.89 -16.98 -15.05
CA GLY A 97 0.35 -17.14 -14.29
C GLY A 97 1.32 -15.96 -14.46
N GLN A 98 1.44 -15.38 -15.65
CA GLN A 98 2.29 -14.20 -15.87
C GLN A 98 1.77 -12.97 -15.12
N TYR A 99 0.45 -12.74 -15.13
CA TYR A 99 -0.19 -11.68 -14.36
C TYR A 99 0.05 -11.84 -12.85
N HIS A 100 -0.13 -13.04 -12.32
CA HIS A 100 0.10 -13.36 -10.91
C HIS A 100 1.57 -13.27 -10.52
N TYR A 101 2.50 -13.68 -11.39
CA TYR A 101 3.93 -13.53 -11.15
C TYR A 101 4.31 -12.06 -10.93
N LEU A 102 3.84 -11.15 -11.79
CA LEU A 102 4.10 -9.72 -11.65
C LEU A 102 3.43 -9.14 -10.39
N LEU A 103 2.24 -9.63 -10.03
CA LEU A 103 1.57 -9.27 -8.78
C LEU A 103 2.38 -9.73 -7.55
N GLN A 104 2.97 -10.93 -7.57
CA GLN A 104 3.84 -11.44 -6.50
C GLN A 104 5.07 -10.55 -6.30
N VAL A 105 5.64 -10.00 -7.38
CA VAL A 105 6.75 -9.03 -7.28
C VAL A 105 6.29 -7.77 -6.54
N LEU A 106 5.13 -7.21 -6.88
CA LEU A 106 4.59 -6.03 -6.19
C LEU A 106 4.30 -6.30 -4.71
N ILE A 107 3.68 -7.45 -4.40
CA ILE A 107 3.43 -7.87 -3.00
C ILE A 107 4.75 -7.99 -2.23
N SER A 108 5.80 -8.54 -2.85
CA SER A 108 7.12 -8.65 -2.24
C SER A 108 7.71 -7.27 -1.90
N ILE A 109 7.53 -6.28 -2.78
CA ILE A 109 7.95 -4.89 -2.52
C ILE A 109 7.14 -4.30 -1.36
N CYS A 110 5.82 -4.48 -1.34
CA CYS A 110 4.95 -4.06 -0.24
C CYS A 110 5.36 -4.70 1.10
N PHE A 111 5.68 -6.00 1.09
CA PHE A 111 6.15 -6.75 2.25
C PHE A 111 7.48 -6.19 2.79
N VAL A 112 8.50 -6.06 1.93
CA VAL A 112 9.83 -5.57 2.32
C VAL A 112 9.75 -4.14 2.84
N THR A 113 9.03 -3.25 2.14
CA THR A 113 8.88 -1.85 2.57
C THR A 113 8.08 -1.72 3.87
N THR A 114 7.14 -2.64 4.12
CA THR A 114 6.43 -2.72 5.41
C THR A 114 7.35 -3.18 6.54
N LEU A 115 8.22 -4.18 6.31
CA LEU A 115 9.24 -4.59 7.29
C LEU A 115 10.25 -3.48 7.57
N MET A 116 10.69 -2.75 6.54
CA MET A 116 11.55 -1.57 6.71
C MET A 116 10.90 -0.52 7.61
N GLY A 117 9.58 -0.37 7.58
CA GLY A 117 8.84 0.54 8.46
C GLY A 117 8.95 0.20 9.95
N ILE A 118 9.29 -1.05 10.32
CA ILE A 118 9.56 -1.44 11.71
C ILE A 118 10.91 -0.86 12.16
N GLY A 119 11.95 -0.98 11.33
CA GLY A 119 13.29 -0.46 11.63
C GLY A 119 13.43 1.05 11.45
N TYR A 120 12.62 1.65 10.57
CA TYR A 120 12.68 3.06 10.20
C TYR A 120 11.31 3.76 10.31
N PRO A 121 10.66 3.78 11.50
CA PRO A 121 9.27 4.23 11.67
C PRO A 121 9.05 5.72 11.37
N MET A 122 10.12 6.54 11.43
CA MET A 122 10.06 7.99 11.13
C MET A 122 10.52 8.34 9.70
N SER A 123 10.82 7.34 8.87
CA SER A 123 11.26 7.59 7.49
C SER A 123 10.08 7.90 6.59
N PHE A 124 9.98 9.16 6.16
CA PHE A 124 9.00 9.59 5.15
C PHE A 124 9.17 8.79 3.85
N LEU A 125 10.41 8.57 3.40
CA LEU A 125 10.68 7.85 2.16
C LEU A 125 10.18 6.40 2.21
N VAL A 126 10.41 5.68 3.31
CA VAL A 126 9.93 4.30 3.47
C VAL A 126 8.40 4.26 3.45
N SER A 127 7.76 5.18 4.18
CA SER A 127 6.29 5.29 4.17
C SER A 127 5.76 5.64 2.79
N PHE A 128 6.40 6.56 2.08
CA PHE A 128 6.05 7.00 0.74
C PHE A 128 6.13 5.86 -0.28
N VAL A 129 7.28 5.19 -0.35
CA VAL A 129 7.49 4.05 -1.28
C VAL A 129 6.52 2.93 -0.99
N ARG A 130 6.27 2.61 0.29
CA ARG A 130 5.26 1.63 0.68
C ARG A 130 3.88 2.03 0.19
N SER A 131 3.44 3.26 0.42
CA SER A 131 2.13 3.75 -0.02
C SER A 131 1.97 3.64 -1.55
N VAL A 132 2.97 4.11 -2.31
CA VAL A 132 2.97 4.02 -3.78
C VAL A 132 2.92 2.55 -4.23
N SER A 133 3.67 1.67 -3.58
CA SER A 133 3.71 0.24 -3.91
C SER A 133 2.36 -0.44 -3.65
N ILE A 134 1.71 -0.15 -2.52
CA ILE A 134 0.37 -0.68 -2.20
C ILE A 134 -0.66 -0.18 -3.20
N THR A 135 -0.61 1.11 -3.56
CA THR A 135 -1.49 1.66 -4.61
C THR A 135 -1.25 0.95 -5.94
N PHE A 136 0.00 0.74 -6.34
CA PHE A 136 0.31 0.05 -7.58
C PHE A 136 -0.17 -1.40 -7.56
N GLN A 137 0.05 -2.12 -6.46
CA GLN A 137 -0.47 -3.48 -6.27
C GLN A 137 -1.99 -3.52 -6.48
N GLY A 138 -2.73 -2.57 -5.89
CA GLY A 138 -4.19 -2.47 -6.05
C GLY A 138 -4.62 -2.17 -7.49
N LEU A 139 -3.96 -1.22 -8.15
CA LEU A 139 -4.23 -0.88 -9.56
C LEU A 139 -3.97 -2.07 -10.48
N TRP A 140 -2.86 -2.79 -10.26
CA TRP A 140 -2.51 -3.98 -11.03
C TRP A 140 -3.54 -5.10 -10.83
N LEU A 141 -4.00 -5.32 -9.59
CA LEU A 141 -5.03 -6.32 -9.29
C LEU A 141 -6.35 -5.99 -10.01
N MET A 142 -6.80 -4.73 -9.96
CA MET A 142 -8.01 -4.29 -10.68
C MET A 142 -7.87 -4.49 -12.19
N PHE A 143 -6.72 -4.09 -12.74
CA PHE A 143 -6.46 -4.18 -14.16
C PHE A 143 -6.37 -5.63 -14.65
N MET A 144 -5.71 -6.51 -13.89
CA MET A 144 -5.68 -7.95 -14.15
C MET A 144 -7.10 -8.53 -14.21
N GLY A 145 -7.94 -8.20 -13.22
CA GLY A 145 -9.33 -8.66 -13.19
C GLY A 145 -10.13 -8.22 -14.42
N LEU A 146 -9.96 -6.97 -14.85
CA LEU A 146 -10.58 -6.47 -16.08
C LEU A 146 -10.09 -7.20 -17.33
N MET A 147 -8.78 -7.40 -17.46
CA MET A 147 -8.17 -8.01 -18.66
C MET A 147 -8.48 -9.51 -18.79
N LEU A 148 -8.60 -10.24 -17.68
CA LEU A 148 -8.86 -11.68 -17.70
C LEU A 148 -10.35 -12.02 -17.75
N PHE A 149 -11.21 -11.23 -17.11
CA PHE A 149 -12.62 -11.59 -16.92
C PHE A 149 -13.62 -10.70 -17.67
N THR A 150 -13.16 -9.73 -18.48
CA THR A 150 -14.04 -8.93 -19.34
C THR A 150 -14.01 -9.45 -20.78
N PRO A 151 -15.16 -9.90 -21.33
CA PRO A 151 -15.23 -10.37 -22.71
C PRO A 151 -14.73 -9.31 -23.70
N GLY A 152 -13.86 -9.72 -24.64
CA GLY A 152 -13.32 -8.83 -25.67
C GLY A 152 -12.01 -8.12 -25.31
N PHE A 153 -11.53 -8.23 -24.07
CA PHE A 153 -10.18 -7.79 -23.67
C PHE A 153 -9.11 -8.89 -23.81
N GLU A 154 -9.53 -10.10 -24.19
CA GLU A 154 -8.64 -11.25 -24.38
C GLU A 154 -7.65 -10.99 -25.53
N PRO A 155 -6.35 -11.30 -25.36
CA PRO A 155 -5.40 -11.21 -26.45
C PRO A 155 -5.83 -12.08 -27.63
N LYS A 156 -5.56 -11.60 -28.85
CA LYS A 156 -5.88 -12.36 -30.07
C LYS A 156 -5.38 -13.81 -29.94
N GLY A 157 -6.17 -14.77 -30.40
CA GLY A 157 -5.83 -16.19 -30.32
C GLY A 157 -5.89 -16.80 -28.91
N CYS A 158 -6.30 -16.04 -27.89
CA CYS A 158 -6.68 -16.56 -26.58
C CYS A 158 -8.20 -16.39 -26.38
N PHE A 159 -8.77 -17.28 -25.59
CA PHE A 159 -10.20 -17.37 -25.35
C PHE A 159 -10.44 -17.92 -23.95
N THR A 160 -11.49 -17.42 -23.31
CA THR A 160 -11.96 -17.95 -22.03
C THR A 160 -12.69 -19.28 -22.25
N LYS A 161 -12.29 -20.32 -21.53
CA LYS A 161 -12.94 -21.63 -21.54
C LYS A 161 -13.34 -22.00 -20.13
N LEU A 162 -14.56 -22.52 -19.96
CA LEU A 162 -14.97 -23.15 -18.71
C LEU A 162 -14.34 -24.54 -18.62
N GLU A 163 -13.49 -24.76 -17.61
CA GLU A 163 -12.87 -26.04 -17.31
C GLU A 163 -13.28 -26.47 -15.88
N GLY A 164 -14.11 -27.50 -15.80
CA GLY A 164 -14.85 -27.78 -14.56
C GLY A 164 -15.82 -26.63 -14.25
N ASP A 165 -15.67 -26.04 -13.07
CA ASP A 165 -16.48 -24.90 -12.59
C ASP A 165 -15.73 -23.55 -12.69
N GLN A 166 -14.57 -23.50 -13.35
CA GLN A 166 -13.73 -22.30 -13.40
C GLN A 166 -13.47 -21.81 -14.82
N TYR A 167 -13.51 -20.49 -14.99
CA TYR A 167 -13.13 -19.84 -16.23
C TYR A 167 -11.62 -19.69 -16.30
N VAL A 168 -11.00 -20.34 -17.27
CA VAL A 168 -9.56 -20.27 -17.53
C VAL A 168 -9.30 -19.70 -18.91
N VAL A 169 -8.29 -18.84 -19.04
CA VAL A 169 -7.90 -18.28 -20.34
C VAL A 169 -6.89 -19.20 -21.01
N LYS A 170 -7.27 -19.79 -22.15
CA LYS A 170 -6.39 -20.64 -22.97
C LYS A 170 -6.06 -19.98 -24.29
N CYS A 171 -4.88 -20.27 -24.82
CA CYS A 171 -4.45 -19.77 -26.14
C CYS A 171 -4.37 -20.92 -27.15
N SER A 172 -4.67 -20.62 -28.42
CA SER A 172 -4.81 -21.61 -29.49
C SER A 172 -3.49 -22.28 -29.89
N ASP A 173 -2.38 -21.54 -29.77
CA ASP A 173 -1.05 -22.01 -30.13
C ASP A 173 0.04 -21.27 -29.31
N GLU A 174 1.28 -21.76 -29.38
CA GLU A 174 2.43 -21.17 -28.67
C GLU A 174 2.74 -19.74 -29.11
N LYS A 175 2.44 -19.37 -30.37
CA LYS A 175 2.68 -18.01 -30.88
C LYS A 175 1.69 -17.02 -30.26
N ALA A 176 0.43 -17.41 -30.13
CA ALA A 176 -0.61 -16.65 -29.45
C ALA A 176 -0.29 -16.50 -27.96
N LEU A 177 0.16 -17.58 -27.30
CA LEU A 177 0.60 -17.53 -25.92
C LEU A 177 1.80 -16.60 -25.73
N HIS A 178 2.84 -16.71 -26.55
CA HIS A 178 4.02 -15.85 -26.47
C HIS A 178 3.64 -14.37 -26.68
N ARG A 179 2.77 -14.08 -27.65
CA ARG A 179 2.23 -12.72 -27.84
C ARG A 179 1.49 -12.25 -26.60
N ALA A 180 0.60 -13.06 -26.05
CA ALA A 180 -0.21 -12.70 -24.89
C ALA A 180 0.67 -12.36 -23.68
N VAL A 181 1.64 -13.22 -23.35
CA VAL A 181 2.62 -12.99 -22.28
C VAL A 181 3.43 -11.71 -22.52
N SER A 182 3.88 -11.48 -23.77
CA SER A 182 4.61 -10.26 -24.13
C SER A 182 3.75 -8.99 -23.94
N LEU A 183 2.45 -9.06 -24.23
CA LEU A 183 1.53 -7.95 -23.99
C LEU A 183 1.36 -7.67 -22.50
N VAL A 184 1.25 -8.69 -21.65
CA VAL A 184 1.20 -8.52 -20.20
C VAL A 184 2.45 -7.80 -19.69
N ASN A 185 3.63 -8.20 -20.17
CA ASN A 185 4.90 -7.56 -19.80
C ASN A 185 4.96 -6.09 -20.23
N LEU A 186 4.50 -5.78 -21.45
CA LEU A 186 4.46 -4.41 -21.94
C LEU A 186 3.46 -3.55 -21.14
N GLN A 187 2.29 -4.10 -20.82
CA GLN A 187 1.29 -3.42 -20.00
C GLN A 187 1.86 -3.11 -18.61
N PHE A 188 2.47 -4.10 -17.95
CA PHE A 188 3.13 -3.89 -16.65
C PHE A 188 4.24 -2.83 -16.73
N SER A 189 5.04 -2.85 -17.80
CA SER A 189 6.09 -1.86 -18.04
C SER A 189 5.53 -0.44 -18.12
N TRP A 190 4.43 -0.24 -18.86
CA TRP A 190 3.77 1.07 -18.96
C TRP A 190 3.15 1.51 -17.64
N PHE A 191 2.53 0.59 -16.90
CA PHE A 191 2.04 0.87 -15.55
C PHE A 191 3.18 1.31 -14.62
N LEU A 192 4.31 0.60 -14.64
CA LEU A 192 5.48 0.93 -13.83
C LEU A 192 6.02 2.33 -14.17
N ILE A 193 6.15 2.66 -15.45
CA ILE A 193 6.55 4.00 -15.90
C ILE A 193 5.55 5.04 -15.40
N GLY A 194 4.24 4.82 -15.62
CA GLY A 194 3.19 5.74 -15.23
C GLY A 194 3.13 6.00 -13.72
N VAL A 195 3.18 4.95 -12.91
CA VAL A 195 3.24 5.04 -11.44
C VAL A 195 4.51 5.75 -10.99
N THR A 196 5.64 5.52 -11.64
CA THR A 196 6.90 6.21 -11.32
C THR A 196 6.80 7.71 -11.59
N VAL A 197 6.30 8.10 -12.77
CA VAL A 197 6.09 9.51 -13.13
C VAL A 197 5.12 10.16 -12.13
N PHE A 198 4.02 9.49 -11.80
CA PHE A 198 3.06 9.96 -10.80
C PHE A 198 3.72 10.15 -9.42
N ALA A 199 4.44 9.15 -8.94
CA ALA A 199 5.07 9.18 -7.62
C ALA A 199 6.12 10.30 -7.52
N VAL A 200 7.01 10.43 -8.51
CA VAL A 200 8.03 11.49 -8.51
C VAL A 200 7.39 12.87 -8.61
N SER A 201 6.40 13.05 -9.50
CA SER A 201 5.69 14.32 -9.63
C SER A 201 4.97 14.70 -8.33
N PHE A 202 4.28 13.75 -7.71
CA PHE A 202 3.58 13.96 -6.45
C PHE A 202 4.56 14.27 -5.30
N TYR A 203 5.71 13.58 -5.23
CA TYR A 203 6.77 13.89 -4.28
C TYR A 203 7.31 15.30 -4.46
N LEU A 204 7.59 15.73 -5.69
CA LEU A 204 8.06 17.08 -5.99
C LEU A 204 7.03 18.14 -5.60
N ILE A 205 5.75 17.92 -5.91
CA ILE A 205 4.66 18.82 -5.52
C ILE A 205 4.58 18.96 -4.00
N MET A 206 4.66 17.83 -3.27
CA MET A 206 4.72 17.82 -1.81
C MET A 206 5.95 18.59 -1.30
N ALA A 207 7.13 18.34 -1.86
CA ALA A 207 8.37 19.00 -1.46
C ALA A 207 8.32 20.51 -1.66
N ILE A 208 7.74 20.98 -2.78
CA ILE A 208 7.56 22.41 -3.05
C ILE A 208 6.52 22.99 -2.07
N SER A 209 5.33 22.38 -2.00
CA SER A 209 4.19 22.91 -1.24
C SER A 209 4.40 22.92 0.27
N TYR A 210 5.15 21.96 0.82
CA TYR A 210 5.45 21.87 2.24
C TYR A 210 6.85 22.40 2.59
N GLY A 211 7.82 22.34 1.67
CA GLY A 211 9.15 22.92 1.88
C GLY A 211 9.14 24.45 1.91
N GLU A 212 8.27 25.10 1.14
CA GLU A 212 8.07 26.55 1.18
C GLU A 212 7.45 27.02 2.51
N LYS A 213 6.56 26.21 3.09
CA LYS A 213 5.94 26.47 4.40
C LYS A 213 6.93 26.38 5.57
N VAL A 214 7.88 25.45 5.54
CA VAL A 214 8.94 25.35 6.58
C VAL A 214 9.88 26.56 6.51
N LYS A 215 10.18 27.06 5.31
CA LYS A 215 11.03 28.24 5.13
C LYS A 215 10.36 29.51 5.69
N TYR A 216 9.07 29.72 5.43
CA TYR A 216 8.31 30.86 5.96
C TYR A 216 8.13 30.82 7.49
N VAL A 217 7.83 29.65 8.09
CA VAL A 217 7.71 29.52 9.55
C VAL A 217 9.05 29.73 10.25
N SER A 218 10.15 29.26 9.66
CA SER A 218 11.49 29.50 10.21
C SER A 218 11.91 30.98 10.11
N LEU A 219 11.52 31.67 9.02
CA LEU A 219 11.78 33.10 8.83
C LEU A 219 10.94 33.96 9.78
N MET A 220 9.66 33.64 9.95
CA MET A 220 8.78 34.37 10.86
C MET A 220 9.20 34.20 12.32
N MET A 221 9.56 32.98 12.74
CA MET A 221 10.13 32.72 14.08
C MET A 221 11.48 33.44 14.28
N LYS A 222 12.31 33.52 13.22
CA LYS A 222 13.57 34.26 13.25
C LYS A 222 13.34 35.77 13.35
N GLU A 223 12.41 36.34 12.59
CA GLU A 223 12.04 37.77 12.67
C GLU A 223 11.44 38.14 14.03
N GLU A 224 10.57 37.32 14.61
CA GLU A 224 10.02 37.56 15.94
C GLU A 224 11.12 37.48 17.02
N HIS A 225 12.06 36.55 16.90
CA HIS A 225 13.20 36.45 17.83
C HIS A 225 14.15 37.65 17.73
N TYR A 226 14.47 38.13 16.52
CA TYR A 226 15.25 39.37 16.34
C TYR A 226 14.52 40.60 16.87
N ARG A 227 13.19 40.64 16.75
CA ARG A 227 12.37 41.76 17.24
C ARG A 227 12.27 41.76 18.76
N GLU A 228 12.15 40.59 19.40
CA GLU A 228 12.21 40.48 20.87
C GLU A 228 13.61 40.77 21.43
N ASP A 229 14.66 40.25 20.80
CA ASP A 229 16.04 40.48 21.27
C ASP A 229 16.47 41.94 21.06
N GLY A 230 16.06 42.56 19.95
CA GLY A 230 16.25 43.99 19.72
C GLY A 230 15.54 44.85 20.77
N LEU A 231 14.32 44.47 21.18
CA LEU A 231 13.57 45.18 22.21
C LEU A 231 14.17 44.97 23.61
N LYS A 232 14.67 43.78 23.92
CA LYS A 232 15.38 43.46 25.18
C LYS A 232 16.72 44.19 25.27
N ASN A 233 17.51 44.19 24.20
CA ASN A 233 18.80 44.88 24.15
C ASN A 233 18.63 46.40 24.31
N LEU A 234 17.62 47.01 23.65
CA LEU A 234 17.31 48.43 23.82
C LEU A 234 16.85 48.76 25.26
N HIS A 235 16.09 47.87 25.91
CA HIS A 235 15.69 48.07 27.30
C HIS A 235 16.88 47.94 28.28
N VAL A 236 17.79 46.99 28.05
CA VAL A 236 18.99 46.78 28.86
C VAL A 236 19.98 47.95 28.69
N GLU A 237 20.17 48.43 27.47
CA GLU A 237 21.09 49.55 27.18
C GLU A 237 20.57 50.88 27.76
N SER A 238 19.26 51.13 27.69
CA SER A 238 18.60 52.28 28.34
C SER A 238 18.71 52.25 29.87
N GLN A 239 18.68 51.07 30.49
CA GLN A 239 18.91 50.94 31.93
C GLN A 239 20.38 51.07 32.33
N CYS A 240 21.31 50.53 31.53
CA CYS A 240 22.75 50.65 31.80
C CYS A 240 23.22 52.11 31.72
N GLN A 241 22.73 52.85 30.71
CA GLN A 241 23.10 54.25 30.50
C GLN A 241 22.60 55.20 31.60
N LYS A 242 21.48 54.86 32.27
CA LYS A 242 20.99 55.60 33.45
C LYS A 242 21.83 55.35 34.71
N ILE A 243 22.49 54.21 34.82
CA ILE A 243 23.30 53.83 36.00
C ILE A 243 24.68 54.52 35.92
N THR A 244 25.26 54.68 34.73
CA THR A 244 26.61 55.26 34.57
C THR A 244 26.68 56.77 34.80
N THR A 245 25.57 57.51 34.67
CA THR A 245 25.54 58.97 34.87
C THR A 245 25.28 59.41 36.32
N GLY A 246 25.27 58.48 37.29
CA GLY A 246 24.83 58.73 38.67
C GLY A 246 25.91 58.77 39.76
N MET A 247 27.20 58.56 39.46
CA MET A 247 28.27 58.57 40.46
C MET A 247 29.07 59.88 40.45
N PRO A 248 29.00 60.73 41.50
CA PRO A 248 29.92 61.85 41.67
C PRO A 248 31.23 61.37 42.31
N GLU A 249 32.36 61.67 41.68
CA GLU A 249 33.70 61.54 42.28
C GLU A 249 33.86 62.56 43.42
N GLN A 250 34.12 62.08 44.63
CA GLN A 250 34.71 62.86 45.72
C GLN A 250 36.16 62.41 45.94
N ILE A 251 37.08 63.36 45.72
CA ILE A 251 38.21 63.81 46.56
C ILE A 251 39.28 64.39 45.63
#